data_AF-D7BIA5-F1
#
_entry.id   AF-D7BIA5-F1
#
_cell.length_a   1.000
_cell.length_b   1.000
_cell.length_c   1.000
_cell.angle_alpha   90.00
_cell.angle_beta   90.00
_cell.angle_gamma   90.00
#
_symmetry.space_group_name_H-M   'P 1'
#
loop_
_entity.id
_entity.type
_entity.pdbx_description
1 polymer ?
#
loop_
_entity_poly.entity_id
_entity_poly.type
_entity_poly.pdbx_seq_one_letter_code
_entity_poly.pdbx_strand_id
1 'polypeptide(L)' 'MYWERLSEHAGYRTGDRVSWLTPEGTREGVILEIACSPEGPVFWLSCAPYWVKPEAVSLILALPDAA' A
#
# COMPACT_ATOMS: atom_id res chain seq x y z
N MET A 1 4.25 8.99 19.19
CA MET A 1 4.91 8.89 17.87
C MET A 1 3.95 9.46 16.85
N TYR A 2 4.29 10.57 16.19
CA TYR A 2 3.42 11.16 15.17
C TYR A 2 3.79 10.54 13.82
N TRP A 3 2.91 9.69 13.30
CA TRP A 3 2.97 9.23 11.92
C TRP A 3 2.37 10.32 11.04
N GLU A 4 3.11 10.75 10.03
CA GLU A 4 2.57 11.68 9.03
C GLU A 4 1.76 10.90 8.01
N ARG A 5 0.52 11.36 7.77
CA ARG A 5 -0.41 10.75 6.81
C ARG A 5 -0.28 11.44 5.46
N LEU A 6 -0.10 10.63 4.43
CA LEU A 6 0.05 11.08 3.05
C LEU A 6 -1.10 10.59 2.19
N SER A 7 -1.46 11.37 1.17
CA SER A 7 -2.42 10.98 0.15
C SER A 7 -1.79 10.14 -0.97
N GLU A 8 -0.48 10.31 -1.21
CA GLU A 8 0.26 9.57 -2.24
C GLU A 8 1.74 9.37 -1.89
N HIS A 9 2.33 8.26 -2.35
CA HIS A 9 3.76 7.97 -2.24
C HIS A 9 4.18 6.91 -3.27
N ALA A 10 5.31 7.12 -3.97
CA ALA A 10 5.90 6.14 -4.90
C ALA A 10 4.92 5.58 -5.95
N GLY A 11 3.97 6.40 -6.42
CA GLY A 11 2.94 5.99 -7.37
C GLY A 11 1.72 5.30 -6.76
N TYR A 12 1.70 5.09 -5.45
CA TYR A 12 0.55 4.60 -4.69
C TYR A 12 -0.29 5.73 -4.14
N ARG A 13 -1.60 5.51 -4.09
CA ARG A 13 -2.62 6.40 -3.54
C ARG A 13 -3.58 5.63 -2.66
N THR A 14 -4.22 6.33 -1.72
CA THR A 14 -5.34 5.74 -1.00
C THR A 14 -6.45 5.34 -1.99
N GLY A 15 -7.03 4.17 -1.80
CA GLY A 15 -8.00 3.57 -2.73
C GLY A 15 -7.39 2.68 -3.81
N ASP A 16 -6.06 2.72 -4.02
CA ASP A 16 -5.42 1.80 -4.95
C ASP A 16 -5.56 0.36 -4.48
N ARG A 17 -5.89 -0.52 -5.42
CA ARG A 17 -5.93 -1.95 -5.19
C ARG A 17 -4.55 -2.53 -5.44
N VAL A 18 -4.07 -3.33 -4.50
CA VAL A 18 -2.70 -3.84 -4.51
C VAL A 18 -2.62 -5.30 -4.07
N SER A 19 -1.53 -5.97 -4.45
CA SER A 19 -1.19 -7.32 -3.98
C SER A 19 0.18 -7.34 -3.32
N TRP A 20 0.38 -8.22 -2.34
CA TRP A 20 1.67 -8.49 -1.69
C TRP A 20 1.79 -9.96 -1.30
N LEU A 21 3.01 -10.42 -1.07
CA LEU A 21 3.29 -11.80 -0.63
C LEU A 21 3.33 -11.89 0.90
N THR A 22 2.67 -12.90 1.47
CA THR A 22 2.83 -13.35 2.86
C THR A 22 3.34 -14.79 2.90
N PRO A 23 3.80 -15.31 4.05
CA PRO A 23 4.21 -16.71 4.17
C PRO A 23 3.11 -17.72 3.77
N GLU A 24 1.84 -17.33 3.89
CA GLU A 24 0.67 -18.15 3.56
C GLU A 24 0.22 -17.98 2.09
N GLY A 25 0.86 -17.10 1.31
CA GLY A 25 0.57 -16.86 -0.11
C GLY A 25 0.35 -15.40 -0.48
N THR A 26 -0.14 -15.16 -1.70
CA THR A 26 -0.46 -13.81 -2.17
C THR A 26 -1.72 -13.30 -1.49
N ARG A 27 -1.66 -12.05 -1.02
CA ARG A 27 -2.79 -11.29 -0.49
C ARG A 27 -3.09 -10.12 -1.40
N GLU A 28 -4.35 -9.71 -1.42
CA GLU A 28 -4.81 -8.50 -2.09
C GLU A 28 -5.55 -7.62 -1.10
N GLY A 29 -5.54 -6.32 -1.36
CA GLY A 29 -6.23 -5.35 -0.52
C GLY A 29 -6.30 -3.98 -1.19
N VAL A 30 -6.82 -3.03 -0.43
CA VAL A 30 -6.92 -1.62 -0.83
C VAL A 30 -6.09 -0.81 0.15
N ILE A 31 -5.34 0.17 -0.36
CA ILE A 31 -4.58 1.09 0.48
C ILE A 31 -5.55 2.03 1.20
N LEU A 32 -5.62 1.91 2.52
CA LEU A 32 -6.46 2.74 3.39
C LEU A 32 -5.71 3.98 3.89
N GLU A 33 -4.42 3.84 4.16
CA GLU A 33 -3.55 4.90 4.70
C GLU A 33 -2.13 4.71 4.17
N ILE A 34 -1.46 5.81 3.86
CA ILE A 34 -0.02 5.85 3.58
C ILE A 34 0.61 6.66 4.71
N ALA A 35 1.54 6.04 5.43
CA ALA A 35 2.13 6.66 6.61
C ALA A 35 3.66 6.61 6.56
N CYS A 36 4.32 7.70 6.97
CA CYS A 36 5.77 7.75 7.14
C CYS A 36 6.15 7.54 8.60
N SER A 37 7.15 6.68 8.84
CA SER A 37 7.71 6.43 10.17
C SER A 37 8.39 7.70 10.69
N PRO A 38 8.27 7.99 12.00
CA PRO A 38 8.99 9.09 12.63
C PRO A 38 10.52 8.86 12.76
N GLU A 39 11.01 7.62 12.59
CA GLU A 39 12.43 7.28 12.73
C GLU A 39 13.25 7.42 11.44
N GLY A 40 12.64 7.79 10.31
CA GLY A 40 13.31 7.95 9.02
C GLY A 40 12.33 7.84 7.84
N PRO A 41 12.80 7.87 6.58
CA PRO A 41 11.96 7.84 5.38
C PRO A 41 11.42 6.43 5.09
N VAL A 42 10.89 5.75 6.11
CA VAL A 42 10.27 4.43 5.95
C VAL A 42 8.78 4.64 5.82
N PHE A 43 8.24 4.29 4.66
CA PHE A 43 6.82 4.41 4.36
C PHE A 43 6.12 3.06 4.54
N TRP A 44 4.86 3.11 4.94
CA TRP A 44 4.01 1.94 5.07
C TRP A 44 2.64 2.20 4.45
N LEU A 45 2.08 1.18 3.82
CA LEU A 45 0.74 1.16 3.28
C LEU A 45 -0.14 0.31 4.21
N SER A 46 -1.25 0.88 4.67
CA SER A 46 -2.24 0.15 5.45
C SER A 46 -3.20 -0.59 4.53
N CYS A 47 -3.10 -1.92 4.51
CA CYS A 47 -3.98 -2.84 3.78
C CYS A 47 -4.58 -3.83 4.80
N ALA A 48 -5.39 -3.30 5.73
CA ALA A 48 -5.85 -4.00 6.94
C ALA A 48 -6.23 -5.49 6.68
N PRO A 49 -5.74 -6.43 7.51
CA PRO A 49 -5.03 -6.23 8.78
C PRO A 49 -3.52 -5.98 8.65
N TYR A 50 -3.01 -5.78 7.44
CA TYR A 50 -1.56 -5.71 7.20
C TYR A 50 -1.09 -4.27 7.04
N TRP A 51 0.09 -4.00 7.60
CA TRP A 51 0.94 -2.90 7.17
C TRP A 51 2.05 -3.48 6.32
N VAL A 52 2.17 -2.96 5.10
CA VAL A 52 3.13 -3.46 4.11
C VAL A 52 4.00 -2.33 3.60
N LYS A 53 5.27 -2.62 3.34
CA LYS A 53 6.19 -1.63 2.76
C LYS A 53 5.89 -1.44 1.27
N PRO A 54 5.95 -0.23 0.71
CA PRO A 54 5.68 0.03 -0.70
C PRO A 54 6.47 -0.86 -1.68
N GLU A 55 7.72 -1.19 -1.36
CA GLU A 55 8.59 -2.05 -2.18
C GLU A 55 8.18 -3.54 -2.20
N ALA A 56 7.35 -3.97 -1.25
CA ALA A 56 6.84 -5.35 -1.17
C ALA A 56 5.46 -5.52 -1.82
N VAL A 57 4.94 -4.43 -2.42
CA VAL A 57 3.58 -4.33 -2.94
C VAL A 57 3.64 -4.17 -4.45
N SER A 58 2.61 -4.65 -5.15
CA SER A 58 2.40 -4.44 -6.58
C SER A 58 1.01 -3.89 -6.84
N LEU A 59 0.92 -2.87 -7.70
CA LEU A 59 -0.35 -2.25 -8.09
C LEU A 59 -1.16 -3.22 -8.96
N ILE A 60 -2.41 -3.46 -8.59
CA ILE A 60 -3.37 -4.17 -9.42
C ILE A 60 -4.04 -3.12 -10.30
N LEU A 61 -3.49 -2.92 -11.49
CA LEU A 61 -4.14 -2.12 -12.51
C LEU A 61 -5.47 -2.81 -12.86
N ALA A 62 -6.59 -2.12 -12.66
CA ALA A 62 -7.83 -2.53 -13.31
C ALA A 62 -7.53 -2.60 -14.80
N LEU A 63 -7.77 -3.76 -15.42
CA LEU A 63 -7.78 -3.84 -16.89
C LEU A 63 -8.70 -2.70 -17.37
N PRO A 64 -8.28 -1.88 -18.35
CA PRO A 64 -9.23 -0.97 -18.97
C PRO A 64 -10.39 -1.84 -19.43
N ASP A 65 -11.60 -1.51 -18.95
CA ASP A 65 -12.83 -2.17 -19.40
C ASP A 65 -12.72 -2.32 -20.92
N ALA A 66 -12.72 -3.56 -21.40
CA ALA A 66 -12.77 -3.83 -22.81
C ALA A 66 -14.12 -3.32 -23.31
N ALA A 67 -14.11 -2.08 -23.78
CA ALA A 67 -15.25 -1.40 -24.40
C ALA A 67 -15.67 -2.10 -25.71
#